data_AF-W1XIQ0-F1
#
_entry.id   AF-W1XIQ0-F1
#
_cell.length_a   1.000
_cell.length_b   1.000
_cell.length_c   1.000
_cell.angle_alpha   90.00
_cell.angle_beta   90.00
_cell.angle_gamma   90.00
#
_symmetry.space_group_name_H-M   'P 1'
#
loop_
_entity.id
_entity.type
_entity.pdbx_description
1 polymer ?
#
loop_
_entity_poly.entity_id
_entity_poly.type
_entity_poly.pdbx_seq_one_letter_code
_entity_poly.pdbx_strand_id
1 'polypeptide(L)'
;ETMPPTRYTALHWAGKVSDEERAEILAWIAKQRAEYYASNDIAPEHRNEPVQPIPQKLPTDAQKVALGFALYHDPRLSADSTISCAHCHALN
;
A
#
# COMPACT_ATOMS: atom_id res chain seq x y z
N GLU A 1 16.18 19.78 0.16
CA GLU A 1 17.33 18.88 0.07
C GLU A 1 16.96 17.70 -0.82
N THR A 2 17.80 17.34 -1.79
CA THR A 2 17.56 16.20 -2.70
C THR A 2 18.61 15.13 -2.45
N MET A 3 18.16 13.88 -2.31
CA MET A 3 19.05 12.73 -2.13
C MET A 3 19.47 12.17 -3.49
N PRO A 4 20.72 11.67 -3.63
CA PRO A 4 21.80 11.71 -2.65
C PRO A 4 22.44 13.11 -2.54
N PRO A 5 23.04 13.48 -1.39
CA PRO A 5 23.68 14.78 -1.21
C PRO A 5 24.83 15.01 -2.20
N THR A 6 25.09 16.26 -2.60
CA THR A 6 26.12 16.61 -3.59
C THR A 6 27.51 16.07 -3.25
N ARG A 7 27.88 16.06 -1.97
CA ARG A 7 29.17 15.51 -1.52
C ARG A 7 29.29 14.00 -1.77
N TYR A 8 28.19 13.27 -1.67
CA TYR A 8 28.15 11.84 -1.96
C TYR A 8 28.34 11.60 -3.46
N THR A 9 27.61 12.31 -4.32
CA THR A 9 27.70 12.14 -5.78
C THR A 9 29.04 12.58 -6.37
N ALA A 10 29.76 13.48 -5.69
CA ALA A 10 31.12 13.89 -6.09
C ALA A 10 32.15 12.76 -5.98
N LEU A 11 31.96 11.83 -5.04
CA LEU A 11 32.83 10.66 -4.85
C LEU A 11 32.26 9.41 -5.54
N HIS A 12 30.92 9.35 -5.66
CA HIS A 12 30.16 8.25 -6.24
C HIS A 12 29.41 8.73 -7.48
N TRP A 13 30.17 9.02 -8.54
CA TRP A 13 29.64 9.56 -9.80
C TRP A 13 28.59 8.66 -10.49
N ALA A 14 28.69 7.33 -10.30
CA ALA A 14 27.68 6.34 -10.72
C ALA A 14 26.52 6.15 -9.70
N GLY A 15 26.51 6.92 -8.61
CA GLY A 15 25.50 6.83 -7.55
C GLY A 15 24.30 7.75 -7.75
N LYS A 16 24.23 8.50 -8.86
CA LYS A 16 23.06 9.28 -9.24
C LYS A 16 22.21 8.48 -10.24
N VAL A 17 20.89 8.56 -10.11
CA VAL A 17 19.96 8.06 -11.11
C VAL A 17 19.87 9.10 -12.23
N SER A 18 20.09 8.70 -13.49
CA SER A 18 19.90 9.58 -14.65
C SER A 18 18.43 9.88 -14.89
N ASP A 19 18.13 10.86 -15.73
CA ASP A 19 16.74 11.17 -16.09
C ASP A 19 16.10 10.01 -16.87
N GLU A 20 16.88 9.32 -17.70
CA GLU A 20 16.47 8.11 -18.42
C GLU A 20 16.17 6.95 -17.46
N GLU A 21 17.10 6.65 -16.54
CA GLU A 21 16.91 5.59 -15.54
C GLU A 21 15.69 5.89 -14.64
N ARG A 22 15.52 7.15 -14.25
CA ARG A 22 14.36 7.59 -13.47
C ARG A 22 13.06 7.38 -14.23
N ALA A 23 13.03 7.72 -15.51
CA ALA A 23 11.87 7.52 -16.37
C ALA A 23 11.54 6.02 -16.52
N GLU A 24 12.55 5.18 -16.72
CA GLU A 24 12.38 3.72 -16.81
C GLU A 24 11.82 3.13 -15.52
N ILE A 25 12.38 3.52 -14.36
CA ILE A 25 11.91 3.06 -13.04
C ILE A 25 10.45 3.50 -12.82
N LEU A 26 10.11 4.76 -13.11
CA LEU A 26 8.75 5.26 -12.92
C LEU A 26 7.75 4.58 -13.87
N ALA A 27 8.14 4.30 -15.11
CA ALA A 27 7.33 3.55 -16.05
C ALA A 27 7.10 2.11 -15.58
N TRP A 28 8.14 1.46 -15.04
CA TRP A 28 8.03 0.13 -14.46
C TRP A 28 7.09 0.12 -13.25
N ILE A 29 7.23 1.08 -12.32
CA ILE A 29 6.34 1.23 -11.15
C ILE A 29 4.88 1.37 -11.60
N ALA A 30 4.61 2.23 -12.58
CA ALA A 30 3.27 2.44 -13.10
C ALA A 30 2.69 1.16 -13.71
N LYS A 31 3.50 0.41 -14.47
CA LYS A 31 3.10 -0.89 -15.03
C LYS A 31 2.78 -1.90 -13.93
N GLN A 32 3.64 -2.05 -12.92
CA GLN A 32 3.41 -2.97 -11.80
C GLN A 32 2.14 -2.63 -11.02
N ARG A 33 1.89 -1.34 -10.80
CA ARG A 33 0.66 -0.88 -10.13
C ARG A 33 -0.59 -1.21 -10.92
N ALA A 34 -0.56 -0.95 -12.22
CA ALA A 34 -1.67 -1.28 -13.11
C ALA A 34 -1.94 -2.78 -13.19
N GLU A 35 -0.90 -3.62 -13.13
CA GLU A 35 -1.02 -5.07 -13.27
C GLU A 35 -1.54 -5.76 -11.99
N TYR A 36 -1.08 -5.34 -10.81
CA TYR A 36 -1.34 -6.09 -9.57
C TYR A 36 -2.23 -5.39 -8.54
N TYR A 37 -2.35 -4.05 -8.59
CA TYR A 37 -2.94 -3.29 -7.48
C TYR A 37 -4.12 -2.40 -7.88
N ALA A 38 -4.22 -2.02 -9.16
CA ALA A 38 -5.34 -1.20 -9.65
C ALA A 38 -6.58 -2.07 -9.95
N SER A 39 -7.60 -2.00 -9.09
CA SER A 39 -8.90 -2.59 -9.39
C SER A 39 -9.68 -1.74 -10.42
N ASN A 40 -10.57 -2.40 -11.18
CA ASN A 40 -11.30 -1.77 -12.29
C ASN A 40 -12.23 -0.63 -11.87
N ASP A 41 -12.66 -0.61 -10.61
CA ASP A 41 -13.54 0.38 -10.00
C ASP A 41 -12.80 1.60 -9.43
N ILE A 42 -11.46 1.63 -9.49
CA ILE A 42 -10.66 2.81 -9.13
C ILE A 42 -10.69 3.82 -10.27
N ALA A 43 -10.93 5.10 -9.92
CA ALA A 43 -10.91 6.22 -10.86
C ALA A 43 -9.52 6.32 -11.54
N PRO A 44 -9.44 6.53 -12.88
CA PRO A 44 -8.19 6.50 -13.63
C PRO A 44 -7.04 7.32 -13.03
N GLU A 45 -7.35 8.48 -12.45
CA GLU A 45 -6.42 9.40 -11.82
C GLU A 45 -5.70 8.81 -10.58
N HIS A 46 -6.33 7.87 -9.86
CA HIS A 46 -5.78 7.29 -8.64
C HIS A 46 -5.08 5.94 -8.86
N ARG A 47 -5.16 5.36 -10.06
CA ARG A 47 -4.63 4.00 -10.35
C ARG A 47 -3.12 3.87 -10.20
N ASN A 48 -2.37 4.97 -10.32
CA ASN A 48 -0.92 4.98 -10.15
C ASN A 48 -0.48 5.52 -8.78
N GLU A 49 -1.38 5.71 -7.82
CA GLU A 49 -0.97 6.16 -6.49
C GLU A 49 -0.24 5.05 -5.71
N PRO A 50 0.73 5.40 -4.85
CA PRO A 50 1.41 4.42 -4.01
C PRO A 50 0.47 3.69 -3.04
N VAL A 51 -0.58 4.38 -2.58
CA VAL A 51 -1.64 3.81 -1.73
C VAL A 51 -2.89 3.72 -2.59
N GLN A 52 -3.40 2.51 -2.80
CA GLN A 52 -4.59 2.32 -3.62
C GLN A 52 -5.86 2.56 -2.80
N PRO A 53 -6.89 3.18 -3.40
CA PRO A 53 -8.21 3.25 -2.79
C PRO A 53 -8.77 1.86 -2.47
N ILE A 54 -9.63 1.78 -1.45
CA ILE A 54 -10.34 0.55 -1.11
C ILE A 54 -11.36 0.28 -2.23
N PRO A 55 -11.32 -0.89 -2.89
CA PRO A 55 -12.30 -1.25 -3.91
C PRO A 55 -13.73 -1.24 -3.33
N GLN A 56 -14.69 -0.79 -4.12
CA GLN A 56 -16.10 -0.72 -3.73
C GLN A 56 -16.68 -2.11 -3.47
N LYS A 57 -16.22 -3.10 -4.24
CA LYS A 57 -16.66 -4.50 -4.09
C LYS A 57 -15.48 -5.45 -4.31
N LEU A 58 -15.37 -6.41 -3.41
CA LEU A 58 -14.47 -7.54 -3.54
C LEU A 58 -15.31 -8.82 -3.53
N PRO A 59 -14.96 -9.84 -4.33
CA PRO A 59 -15.59 -11.15 -4.20
C PRO A 59 -15.24 -11.73 -2.83
N THR A 60 -16.26 -11.88 -1.99
CA THR A 60 -16.12 -12.38 -0.62
C THR A 60 -17.10 -13.50 -0.33
N ASP A 61 -16.71 -14.42 0.54
CA ASP A 61 -17.60 -15.39 1.16
C ASP A 61 -18.27 -14.75 2.38
N ALA A 62 -19.61 -14.69 2.39
CA ALA A 62 -20.37 -14.08 3.47
C ALA A 62 -20.08 -14.71 4.85
N GLN A 63 -19.82 -16.01 4.91
CA GLN A 63 -19.47 -16.68 6.16
C GLN A 63 -18.09 -16.21 6.67
N LYS A 64 -17.14 -16.01 5.77
CA LYS A 64 -15.82 -15.45 6.12
C LYS A 64 -15.90 -14.00 6.55
N VAL A 65 -16.76 -13.20 5.91
CA VAL A 65 -16.98 -11.80 6.31
C VAL A 65 -17.55 -11.73 7.72
N ALA A 66 -18.58 -12.53 8.02
CA ALA A 66 -19.17 -12.60 9.36
C ALA A 66 -18.16 -13.06 10.41
N LEU A 67 -17.36 -14.09 10.10
CA LEU A 67 -16.28 -14.56 10.97
C LEU A 67 -15.22 -13.47 11.18
N GLY A 68 -14.78 -12.79 10.12
CA GLY A 68 -13.80 -11.70 10.21
C GLY A 68 -14.29 -10.55 11.09
N PHE A 69 -15.56 -10.18 10.97
CA PHE A 69 -16.18 -9.18 11.85
C PHE A 69 -16.17 -9.61 13.32
N ALA A 70 -16.51 -10.87 13.60
CA ALA A 70 -16.46 -11.40 14.95
C ALA A 70 -15.02 -11.37 15.52
N LEU A 71 -14.04 -11.83 14.74
CA LEU A 71 -12.63 -11.82 15.14
C LEU A 71 -12.07 -10.41 15.35
N TYR A 72 -12.45 -9.44 14.52
CA TYR A 72 -12.01 -8.04 14.64
C TYR A 72 -12.38 -7.41 16.00
N HIS A 73 -13.48 -7.89 16.59
CA HIS A 73 -13.98 -7.43 17.89
C HIS A 73 -13.64 -8.38 19.04
N ASP A 74 -12.98 -9.52 18.77
CA ASP A 74 -12.71 -10.54 19.77
C ASP A 74 -11.43 -10.22 20.55
N PRO A 75 -11.52 -9.90 21.85
CA PRO A 75 -10.33 -9.59 22.64
C PRO A 75 -9.49 -10.83 22.93
N ARG A 76 -10.02 -12.05 22.77
CA ARG A 76 -9.29 -13.31 23.01
C ARG A 76 -8.10 -13.51 22.06
N LEU A 77 -8.00 -12.69 21.02
CA LEU A 77 -6.83 -12.64 20.14
C LEU A 77 -5.63 -11.90 20.75
N SER A 78 -5.81 -11.12 21.84
CA SER A 78 -4.67 -10.62 22.63
C SER A 78 -4.17 -11.65 23.63
N ALA A 79 -2.91 -11.52 24.02
CA ALA A 79 -2.23 -12.46 24.92
C ALA A 79 -2.93 -12.63 26.28
N ASP A 80 -3.63 -11.60 26.76
CA ASP A 80 -4.34 -11.54 28.03
C ASP A 80 -5.87 -11.48 27.87
N SER A 81 -6.38 -11.58 26.64
CA SER A 81 -7.80 -11.49 26.31
C SER A 81 -8.50 -10.16 26.63
N THR A 82 -7.77 -9.04 26.63
CA THR A 82 -8.31 -7.70 26.96
C THR A 82 -8.41 -6.73 25.78
N ILE A 83 -7.68 -6.96 24.67
CA ILE A 83 -7.58 -6.01 23.55
C ILE A 83 -8.00 -6.69 22.24
N SER A 84 -8.96 -6.09 21.53
CA SER A 84 -9.32 -6.49 20.16
C SER A 84 -8.75 -5.50 19.12
N CYS A 85 -8.84 -5.83 17.84
CA CYS A 85 -8.43 -4.92 16.76
C CYS A 85 -9.24 -3.60 16.82
N ALA A 86 -10.55 -3.72 17.04
CA ALA A 86 -11.49 -2.59 17.17
C ALA A 86 -11.17 -1.65 18.33
N HIS A 87 -10.43 -2.12 19.36
CA HIS A 87 -10.05 -1.29 20.50
C HIS A 87 -9.13 -0.13 20.09
N CYS A 88 -8.18 -0.38 19.17
CA CYS A 88 -7.24 0.65 18.68
C CYS A 88 -7.62 1.21 17.30
N HIS A 89 -8.29 0.41 16.47
CA HIS A 89 -8.69 0.78 15.11
C HIS A 89 -10.22 0.88 15.02
N ALA A 90 -10.80 1.89 15.65
CA ALA A 90 -12.25 2.10 15.57
C ALA A 90 -12.67 2.40 14.11
N LEU A 91 -13.66 1.66 13.61
CA LEU A 91 -14.28 1.89 12.31
C LEU A 91 -15.48 2.83 12.51
N ASN A 92 -15.20 4.12 12.70
CA ASN A 92 -16.20 5.18 12.87
C ASN A 92 -16.07 6.21 11.74
#